data_AF-A0A7J8ZVB2-F1
#
_entry.id   AF-A0A7J8ZVB2-F1
#
_cell.length_a   1.000
_cell.length_b   1.000
_cell.length_c   1.000
_cell.angle_alpha   90.00
_cell.angle_beta   90.00
_cell.angle_gamma   90.00
#
_symmetry.space_group_name_H-M   'P 1'
#
loop_
_entity.id
_entity.type
_entity.pdbx_description
1 polymer ?
#
loop_
_entity_poly.entity_id
_entity_poly.type
_entity_poly.pdbx_seq_one_letter_code
_entity_poly.pdbx_strand_id
1 'polypeptide(L)'
;MHLFGGQQLTHKTLGGMADKYGPVFSLRLGSHEVLVLNSWEMAKECFTVHDKVFSTRPSITASKILGYDFAMFGFAPYGPYWREIRKITTIELLSNHRIDMLKHIRVSEVKSAIRELYKSWLSKGNGGSGVSVDMKQWFGDLTHNIALRM
;
A
#
# COMPACT_ATOMS: atom_id res chain seq x y z
N MET A 1 -22.25 3.97 -10.94
CA MET A 1 -20.77 4.10 -10.97
C MET A 1 -20.24 3.74 -12.36
N HIS A 2 -20.62 4.44 -13.43
CA HIS A 2 -20.20 4.05 -14.78
C HIS A 2 -18.75 4.46 -15.12
N LEU A 3 -18.19 5.43 -14.38
CA LEU A 3 -16.84 5.97 -14.62
C LEU A 3 -15.70 5.10 -14.05
N PHE A 4 -15.98 4.22 -13.09
CA PHE A 4 -14.96 3.51 -12.30
C PHE A 4 -15.06 1.98 -12.35
N GLY A 5 -15.76 1.44 -13.35
CA GLY A 5 -15.93 -0.01 -13.54
C GLY A 5 -15.35 -0.56 -14.84
N GLY A 6 -14.63 0.27 -15.61
CA GLY A 6 -14.09 -0.11 -16.92
C GLY A 6 -12.67 -0.71 -16.88
N GLN A 7 -12.16 -1.07 -18.06
CA GLN A 7 -10.82 -1.66 -18.27
C GLN A 7 -9.66 -0.73 -17.81
N GLN A 8 -9.93 0.56 -17.59
CA GLN A 8 -8.96 1.57 -17.18
C GLN A 8 -8.92 1.73 -15.66
N LEU A 9 -7.70 1.80 -15.11
CA LEU A 9 -7.46 1.98 -13.68
C LEU A 9 -8.02 3.32 -13.19
N THR A 10 -8.72 3.29 -12.05
CA THR A 10 -9.38 4.46 -11.43
C THR A 10 -8.48 5.69 -11.34
N HIS A 11 -7.22 5.54 -10.91
CA HIS A 11 -6.31 6.67 -10.78
C HIS A 11 -5.96 7.33 -12.12
N LYS A 12 -5.98 6.59 -13.23
CA LYS A 12 -5.78 7.16 -14.58
C LYS A 12 -7.00 7.97 -15.02
N THR A 13 -8.20 7.46 -14.73
CA THR A 13 -9.44 8.20 -15.00
C THR A 13 -9.49 9.50 -14.21
N LEU A 14 -9.15 9.46 -12.91
CA LEU A 14 -9.07 10.66 -12.07
C LEU A 14 -8.00 11.65 -12.57
N GLY A 15 -6.85 11.16 -13.02
CA GLY A 15 -5.82 11.98 -13.64
C GLY A 15 -6.33 12.73 -14.89
N GLY A 16 -6.98 12.02 -15.82
CA GLY A 16 -7.57 12.66 -17.00
C GLY A 16 -8.72 13.62 -16.69
N MET A 17 -9.44 13.41 -15.58
CA MET A 17 -10.43 14.38 -15.09
C MET A 17 -9.75 15.66 -14.58
N ALA A 18 -8.59 15.55 -13.93
CA ALA A 18 -7.86 16.71 -13.45
C ALA A 18 -7.38 17.61 -14.60
N ASP A 19 -7.02 17.03 -15.75
CA ASP A 19 -6.66 17.80 -16.95
C ASP A 19 -7.82 18.68 -17.45
N LYS A 20 -9.07 18.25 -17.22
CA LYS A 20 -10.27 18.97 -17.65
C LYS A 20 -10.82 19.93 -16.60
N TYR A 21 -10.83 19.53 -15.32
CA TYR A 21 -11.50 20.26 -14.24
C TYR A 21 -10.52 21.00 -13.31
N GLY A 22 -9.22 20.84 -13.55
CA GLY A 22 -8.16 21.39 -12.70
C GLY A 22 -7.64 20.38 -11.67
N PRO A 23 -6.53 20.71 -10.99
CA PRO A 23 -5.84 19.80 -10.07
C PRO A 23 -6.61 19.51 -8.78
N VAL A 24 -7.69 20.26 -8.50
CA VAL A 24 -8.58 20.05 -7.36
C VAL A 24 -10.01 20.11 -7.87
N PHE A 25 -10.76 19.02 -7.70
CA PHE A 25 -12.15 18.95 -8.17
C PHE A 25 -12.97 18.03 -7.29
N SER A 26 -14.28 18.33 -7.19
CA SER A 26 -15.24 17.50 -6.47
C SER A 26 -16.00 16.59 -7.43
N LEU A 27 -16.31 15.38 -6.99
CA LEU A 27 -17.19 14.46 -7.71
C LEU A 27 -18.00 13.61 -6.73
N ARG A 28 -19.12 13.07 -7.20
CA ARG A 28 -19.99 12.22 -6.40
C ARG A 28 -19.71 10.73 -6.65
N LEU A 29 -19.12 10.05 -5.67
CA LEU A 29 -18.94 8.60 -5.64
C LEU A 29 -20.12 7.91 -4.96
N GLY A 30 -21.09 7.46 -5.77
CA GLY A 30 -22.32 6.88 -5.26
C GLY A 30 -23.12 7.92 -4.49
N SER A 31 -23.28 7.71 -3.18
CA SER A 31 -23.94 8.66 -2.25
C SER A 31 -22.98 9.65 -1.57
N HIS A 32 -21.66 9.51 -1.77
CA HIS A 32 -20.67 10.35 -1.12
C HIS A 32 -20.11 11.40 -2.07
N GLU A 33 -20.04 12.65 -1.61
CA GLU A 33 -19.24 13.68 -2.27
C GLU A 33 -17.77 13.52 -1.86
N VAL A 34 -16.87 13.58 -2.84
CA VAL A 34 -15.44 13.37 -2.66
C VAL A 34 -14.68 14.47 -3.36
N LEU A 35 -13.71 15.04 -2.64
CA LEU A 35 -12.72 15.95 -3.18
C LEU A 35 -11.51 15.15 -3.67
N VAL A 36 -11.12 15.35 -4.91
CA VAL A 36 -9.92 14.74 -5.51
C VAL A 36 -8.81 15.78 -5.57
N LEU A 37 -7.64 15.40 -5.07
CA LEU A 37 -6.42 16.20 -5.11
C LEU A 37 -5.43 15.55 -6.08
N ASN A 38 -5.09 16.25 -7.16
CA ASN A 38 -4.17 15.80 -8.20
C ASN A 38 -3.01 16.80 -8.40
N SER A 39 -2.51 17.36 -7.30
CA SER A 39 -1.34 18.25 -7.26
C SER A 39 -0.51 17.94 -6.00
N TRP A 40 0.81 17.96 -6.14
CA TRP A 40 1.71 17.71 -5.01
C TRP A 40 1.70 18.88 -4.02
N GLU A 41 1.47 20.11 -4.49
CA GLU A 41 1.31 21.31 -3.68
C GLU A 41 0.13 21.15 -2.73
N MET A 42 -1.02 20.72 -3.26
CA MET A 42 -2.23 20.48 -2.46
C MET A 42 -2.10 19.28 -1.52
N ALA A 43 -1.45 18.21 -1.97
CA ALA A 43 -1.12 17.09 -1.10
C ALA A 43 -0.21 17.52 0.06
N LYS A 44 0.81 18.35 -0.21
CA LYS A 44 1.69 18.91 0.81
C LYS A 44 0.92 19.77 1.80
N GLU A 45 0.04 20.65 1.33
CA GLU A 45 -0.79 21.47 2.20
C GLU A 45 -1.69 20.62 3.12
N CYS A 46 -2.37 19.61 2.57
CA CYS A 46 -3.26 18.73 3.33
C CYS A 46 -2.52 17.83 4.33
N PHE A 47 -1.35 17.29 3.96
CA PHE A 47 -0.64 16.29 4.77
C PHE A 47 0.55 16.86 5.57
N THR A 48 0.79 18.17 5.52
CA THR A 48 1.77 18.83 6.41
C THR A 48 1.13 19.94 7.25
N VAL A 49 0.47 20.92 6.63
CA VAL A 49 -0.13 22.08 7.34
C VAL A 49 -1.44 21.70 8.00
N HIS A 50 -2.28 20.94 7.30
CA HIS A 50 -3.62 20.53 7.77
C HIS A 50 -3.72 19.04 8.09
N ASP A 51 -2.59 18.40 8.40
CA ASP A 51 -2.45 16.96 8.55
C ASP A 51 -3.48 16.36 9.53
N LYS A 52 -3.72 17.03 10.66
CA LYS A 52 -4.68 16.59 11.68
C LYS A 52 -6.12 16.56 11.16
N VAL A 53 -6.51 17.49 10.30
CA VAL A 53 -7.87 17.56 9.73
C VAL A 53 -8.08 16.42 8.73
N PHE A 54 -7.08 16.13 7.91
CA PHE A 54 -7.15 15.09 6.88
C PHE A 54 -6.68 13.69 7.35
N SER A 55 -6.33 13.54 8.62
CA SER A 55 -5.85 12.26 9.15
C SER A 55 -6.95 11.23 9.42
N THR A 56 -8.21 11.65 9.58
CA THR A 56 -9.33 10.75 9.86
C THR A 56 -9.68 9.88 8.66
N ARG A 57 -10.03 8.62 8.90
CA ARG A 57 -10.47 7.67 7.86
C ARG A 57 -12.00 7.70 7.69
N PRO A 58 -12.51 7.65 6.44
CA PRO A 58 -13.95 7.53 6.20
C PRO A 58 -14.52 6.23 6.80
N SER A 59 -15.72 6.33 7.38
CA SER A 59 -16.46 5.18 7.88
C SER A 59 -17.08 4.42 6.72
N ILE A 60 -16.40 3.36 6.28
CA ILE A 60 -16.89 2.44 5.25
C ILE A 60 -17.24 1.08 5.88
N THR A 61 -18.26 0.41 5.35
CA THR A 61 -18.76 -0.88 5.88
C THR A 61 -17.66 -1.95 5.99
N ALA A 62 -16.74 -2.00 5.02
CA ALA A 62 -15.63 -2.95 5.04
C ALA A 62 -14.71 -2.75 6.25
N SER A 63 -14.38 -1.51 6.61
CA SER A 63 -13.58 -1.18 7.79
C SER A 63 -14.30 -1.52 9.09
N LYS A 64 -15.62 -1.44 9.11
CA LYS A 64 -16.42 -1.86 10.28
C LYS A 64 -16.34 -3.38 10.49
N ILE A 65 -16.57 -4.14 9.42
CA ILE A 65 -16.66 -5.61 9.47
C ILE A 65 -15.28 -6.25 9.61
N LEU A 66 -14.34 -5.88 8.74
CA LEU A 66 -13.00 -6.50 8.67
C LEU A 66 -12.01 -5.82 9.62
N GLY A 67 -12.27 -4.57 10.01
CA GLY A 67 -11.37 -3.76 10.83
C GLY A 67 -11.73 -3.74 12.31
N TYR A 68 -12.52 -4.70 12.81
CA TYR A 68 -12.95 -4.78 14.21
C TYR A 68 -13.60 -3.47 14.70
N ASP A 69 -14.68 -3.05 14.03
CA ASP A 69 -15.35 -1.77 14.30
C ASP A 69 -14.38 -0.57 14.29
N PHE A 70 -13.58 -0.47 13.22
CA PHE A 70 -12.58 0.58 13.02
C PHE A 70 -11.41 0.57 14.01
N ALA A 71 -11.16 -0.51 14.75
CA ALA A 71 -9.99 -0.62 15.62
C ALA A 71 -8.68 -0.95 14.85
N MET A 72 -8.77 -1.46 13.62
CA MET A 72 -7.58 -1.80 12.81
C MET A 72 -6.75 -0.55 12.48
N PHE A 73 -5.43 -0.61 12.70
CA PHE A 73 -4.49 0.51 12.59
C PHE A 73 -4.64 1.37 11.32
N GLY A 74 -4.80 0.73 10.15
CA GLY A 74 -4.94 1.44 8.86
C GLY A 74 -6.27 2.15 8.63
N PHE A 75 -7.32 1.77 9.38
CA PHE A 75 -8.70 2.23 9.18
C PHE A 75 -9.30 2.98 10.37
N ALA A 76 -8.58 3.06 11.50
CA ALA A 76 -9.09 3.74 12.67
C ALA A 76 -9.21 5.26 12.45
N PRO A 77 -10.29 5.90 12.94
CA PRO A 77 -10.41 7.35 12.91
C PRO A 77 -9.30 7.99 13.74
N TYR A 78 -8.91 9.21 13.36
CA TYR A 78 -7.88 9.93 14.11
C TYR A 78 -8.38 10.24 15.52
N GLY A 79 -7.59 9.88 16.53
CA GLY A 79 -7.94 10.06 17.93
C GLY A 79 -6.85 9.52 18.86
N PRO A 80 -7.06 9.57 20.19
CA PRO A 80 -6.08 9.09 21.17
C PRO A 80 -5.64 7.64 20.92
N TYR A 81 -6.59 6.74 20.61
CA TYR A 81 -6.31 5.34 20.29
C TYR A 81 -5.36 5.21 19.08
N TRP A 82 -5.69 5.83 17.95
CA TRP A 82 -4.87 5.75 16.75
C TRP A 82 -3.46 6.33 16.96
N ARG A 83 -3.34 7.42 17.73
CA ARG A 83 -2.04 8.03 18.06
C ARG A 83 -1.17 7.07 18.86
N GLU A 84 -1.75 6.34 19.82
CA GLU A 84 -1.01 5.37 20.63
C GLU A 84 -0.57 4.16 19.80
N ILE A 85 -1.47 3.58 19.01
CA ILE A 85 -1.10 2.46 18.11
C ILE A 85 -0.05 2.89 17.08
N ARG A 86 -0.15 4.11 16.53
CA ARG A 86 0.87 4.65 15.62
C ARG A 86 2.22 4.77 16.32
N LYS A 87 2.26 5.24 17.56
CA LYS A 87 3.48 5.37 18.36
C LYS A 87 4.12 4.01 18.60
N ILE A 88 3.34 3.03 19.08
CA ILE A 88 3.79 1.65 19.29
C ILE A 88 4.35 1.06 18.00
N THR A 89 3.59 1.15 16.90
CA THR A 89 4.02 0.65 15.57
C THR A 89 5.33 1.30 15.11
N THR A 90 5.47 2.61 15.30
CA THR A 90 6.67 3.35 14.88
C THR A 90 7.90 2.94 15.68
N ILE A 91 7.75 2.74 16.99
CA ILE A 91 8.88 2.42 17.89
C ILE A 91 9.23 0.93 17.79
N GLU A 92 8.24 0.06 17.87
CA GLU A 92 8.46 -1.38 18.04
C GLU A 92 8.56 -2.17 16.73
N LEU A 93 8.01 -1.66 15.62
CA LEU A 93 8.04 -2.35 14.33
C LEU A 93 8.88 -1.62 13.28
N LEU A 94 8.73 -0.30 13.18
CA LEU A 94 9.27 0.49 12.07
C LEU A 94 10.47 1.37 12.44
N SER A 95 11.01 1.25 13.65
CA SER A 95 12.17 2.05 14.06
C SER A 95 13.44 1.56 13.37
N ASN A 96 14.40 2.48 13.14
CA ASN A 96 15.69 2.13 12.55
C ASN A 96 16.39 0.99 13.31
N HIS A 97 16.30 1.00 14.64
CA HIS A 97 16.85 -0.06 15.48
C HIS A 97 16.20 -1.42 15.19
N ARG A 98 14.86 -1.50 15.13
CA ARG A 98 14.13 -2.74 14.83
C ARG A 98 14.42 -3.24 13.41
N ILE A 99 14.46 -2.32 12.45
CA ILE A 99 14.78 -2.62 11.04
C ILE A 99 16.20 -3.20 10.90
N ASP A 100 17.18 -2.69 11.66
CA ASP A 100 18.55 -3.17 11.63
C ASP A 100 18.71 -4.52 12.35
N MET A 101 18.06 -4.69 13.50
CA MET A 101 18.03 -5.96 14.24
C MET A 101 17.47 -7.10 13.37
N LEU A 102 16.41 -6.84 12.59
CA LEU A 102 15.75 -7.82 11.71
C LEU A 102 16.32 -7.88 10.28
N LYS A 103 17.33 -7.07 9.95
CA LYS A 103 17.99 -7.02 8.63
C LYS A 103 18.36 -8.40 8.09
N HIS A 104 18.86 -9.27 8.96
CA HIS A 104 19.34 -10.60 8.60
C HIS A 104 18.23 -11.48 7.99
N ILE A 105 16.97 -11.24 8.36
CA ILE A 105 15.80 -11.96 7.82
C ILE A 105 15.62 -11.62 6.35
N ARG A 106 15.59 -10.33 5.99
CA ARG A 106 15.50 -9.90 4.58
C ARG A 106 16.65 -10.45 3.74
N VAL A 107 17.87 -10.42 4.27
CA VAL A 107 19.04 -10.99 3.58
C VAL A 107 18.88 -12.50 3.35
N SER A 108 18.37 -13.23 4.35
CA SER A 108 18.14 -14.67 4.26
C SER A 108 17.03 -15.04 3.26
N GLU A 109 15.92 -14.29 3.27
CA GLU A 109 14.79 -14.49 2.35
C GLU A 109 15.19 -14.22 0.90
N VAL A 110 15.87 -13.10 0.64
CA VAL A 110 16.37 -12.79 -0.71
C VAL A 110 17.36 -13.85 -1.21
N LYS A 111 18.30 -14.29 -0.36
CA LYS A 111 19.22 -15.38 -0.72
C LYS A 111 18.49 -16.67 -1.04
N SER A 112 17.46 -17.00 -0.27
CA SER A 112 16.66 -18.22 -0.47
C SER A 112 15.87 -18.14 -1.78
N ALA A 113 15.19 -17.02 -2.05
CA ALA A 113 14.46 -16.79 -3.29
C ALA A 113 15.36 -16.84 -4.53
N ILE A 114 16.56 -16.25 -4.48
CA ILE A 114 17.54 -16.33 -5.58
C ILE A 114 18.03 -17.78 -5.78
N ARG A 115 18.29 -18.50 -4.68
CA ARG A 115 18.71 -19.90 -4.75
C ARG A 115 17.63 -20.78 -5.39
N GLU A 116 16.36 -20.52 -5.11
CA GLU A 116 15.23 -21.23 -5.72
C GLU A 116 15.12 -20.93 -7.22
N LEU A 117 15.30 -19.66 -7.62
CA LEU A 117 15.40 -19.31 -9.05
C LEU A 117 16.52 -20.07 -9.75
N TYR A 118 17.70 -20.14 -9.13
CA TYR A 118 18.84 -20.85 -9.68
C TYR A 118 18.57 -22.37 -9.81
N LYS A 119 17.95 -22.98 -8.80
CA LYS A 119 17.52 -24.40 -8.86
C LYS A 119 16.48 -24.64 -9.95
N SER A 120 15.53 -23.72 -10.10
CA SER A 120 14.53 -23.78 -11.17
C SER A 120 15.21 -23.73 -12.53
N TRP A 121 16.18 -22.82 -12.71
CA TRP A 121 16.99 -22.72 -13.92
C TRP A 121 17.77 -24.01 -14.22
N LEU A 122 18.45 -24.61 -13.23
CA LEU A 122 19.19 -25.86 -13.44
C LEU A 122 18.29 -27.05 -13.81
N SER A 123 17.08 -27.11 -13.27
CA SER A 123 16.18 -28.25 -13.46
C SER A 123 15.32 -28.16 -14.72
N LYS A 124 14.99 -26.95 -15.17
CA LYS A 124 14.06 -26.71 -16.28
C LYS A 124 14.65 -25.91 -17.44
N GLY A 125 15.83 -25.33 -17.27
CA GLY A 125 16.53 -24.58 -18.31
C GLY A 125 17.26 -25.53 -19.26
N ASN A 126 17.02 -25.39 -20.56
CA ASN A 126 17.85 -26.03 -21.58
C ASN A 126 19.06 -25.14 -21.89
N GLY A 127 20.17 -25.72 -22.35
CA GLY A 127 21.46 -25.03 -22.57
C GLY A 127 21.47 -23.79 -23.47
N GLY A 128 20.33 -23.42 -24.08
CA GLY A 128 20.13 -22.15 -24.81
C GLY A 128 18.88 -21.36 -24.43
N SER A 129 18.01 -21.86 -23.54
CA SER A 129 16.78 -21.18 -23.13
C SER A 129 16.66 -21.15 -21.61
N GLY A 130 16.64 -19.95 -21.03
CA GLY A 130 16.37 -19.76 -19.60
C GLY A 130 15.00 -20.27 -19.17
N VAL A 131 14.69 -20.12 -17.89
CA VAL A 131 13.38 -20.50 -17.34
C VAL A 131 12.49 -19.26 -17.26
N SER A 132 11.25 -19.39 -17.76
CA SER A 132 10.24 -18.36 -17.60
C SER A 132 9.72 -18.36 -16.16
N VAL A 133 9.64 -17.18 -15.55
CA VAL A 133 9.24 -16.99 -14.16
C VAL A 133 8.13 -15.95 -14.11
N ASP A 134 7.03 -16.27 -13.44
CA ASP A 134 6.02 -15.27 -13.11
C ASP A 134 6.56 -14.36 -11.99
N MET A 135 7.03 -13.18 -12.39
CA MET A 135 7.58 -12.19 -11.47
C MET A 135 6.54 -11.66 -10.49
N LYS A 136 5.24 -11.65 -10.84
CA LYS A 136 4.19 -11.19 -9.93
C LYS A 136 4.06 -12.14 -8.75
N GLN A 137 4.03 -13.44 -9.03
CA GLN A 137 4.03 -14.46 -7.99
C GLN A 137 5.33 -14.40 -7.19
N TRP A 138 6.49 -14.35 -7.86
CA TRP A 138 7.79 -14.36 -7.19
C TRP A 138 7.99 -13.18 -6.22
N PHE A 139 7.66 -11.96 -6.64
CA PHE A 139 7.70 -10.79 -5.74
C PHE A 139 6.67 -10.88 -4.62
N GLY A 140 5.49 -11.45 -4.90
CA GLY A 140 4.45 -11.70 -3.91
C GLY A 140 4.94 -12.62 -2.79
N ASP A 141 5.49 -13.78 -3.16
CA ASP A 141 6.00 -14.79 -2.24
C ASP A 141 7.19 -14.25 -1.42
N LEU A 142 8.13 -13.54 -2.06
CA LEU A 142 9.26 -12.92 -1.36
C LEU A 142 8.78 -11.88 -0.33
N THR A 143 7.86 -11.01 -0.71
CA THR A 143 7.33 -9.97 0.20
C THR A 143 6.56 -10.59 1.35
N HIS A 144 5.78 -11.65 1.07
CA HIS A 144 5.02 -12.39 2.08
C HIS A 144 5.95 -13.07 3.10
N ASN A 145 6.97 -13.80 2.65
CA ASN A 145 7.92 -14.47 3.53
C ASN A 145 8.70 -13.47 4.39
N ILE A 146 9.11 -12.34 3.82
CA ILE A 146 9.75 -11.25 4.56
C ILE A 146 8.79 -10.70 5.62
N ALA A 147 7.54 -10.41 5.26
CA ALA A 147 6.57 -9.81 6.17
C ALA A 147 6.13 -10.73 7.31
N LEU A 148 6.07 -12.04 7.10
CA LEU A 148 5.71 -13.01 8.14
C LEU A 148 6.84 -13.31 9.13
N ARG A 149 8.10 -13.08 8.72
CA ARG A 149 9.27 -13.40 9.54
C ARG A 149 9.88 -12.19 10.24
N MET A 150 9.68 -10.98 9.69
CA MET A 150 10.02 -9.73 10.38
C MET A 150 9.04 -9.48 11.53
#